data_AF-A0A512CZH7-F1
#
_entry.id   AF-A0A512CZH7-F1
#
_cell.length_a   1.000
_cell.length_b   1.000
_cell.length_c   1.000
_cell.angle_alpha   90.00
_cell.angle_beta   90.00
_cell.angle_gamma   90.00
#
_symmetry.space_group_name_H-M   'P 1'
#
loop_
_entity.id
_entity.type
_entity.pdbx_description
1 polymer ?
#
loop_
_entity_poly.entity_id
_entity_poly.type
_entity_poly.pdbx_seq_one_letter_code
_entity_poly.pdbx_strand_id
1 'polypeptide(L)'
;MTATRRRVGPGRLLGTLTGLAALVLGSGAASAGAADTTRGGATPTGDQYQVLVVGKTLGFRHSHIDETTHAIIDLGRQGGFTVDVWDPPNSSGGWWGPGSPGQPDLTMTSTPFTSSENLSKYATIVFASPVDNTNGLNPSTPRLLDDSELAAFQGYIRGGGGYVGLHAATDTMHTVPWYSKLSGGGARFVNHPAQQTATMRVEDPTHPSTEHLPRTWVRLNEWYNFTSNPRGSVRVLLTLDESTYSGGRMGADHPISWCQNVEGGRSWYEGAGHVDSSYSDPDFLEHLKGGIEWTAGRVSGGGDCVTFSEVSGLLAASDNGSIRTRTLAAQIEERLASAEAAADAGDRNAALRALQTARGKANGLVDGHQVSSKIGDLIEWQSGLRSAGM
;
A
#
# COMPACT_ATOMS: atom_id res chain seq x y z
N MET A 1 51.09 33.95 -17.36
CA MET A 1 52.20 33.21 -16.70
C MET A 1 51.79 31.75 -16.59
N THR A 2 52.65 30.90 -17.12
CA THR A 2 52.45 29.52 -17.55
C THR A 2 52.48 28.54 -16.39
N ALA A 3 51.47 27.67 -16.27
CA ALA A 3 51.48 26.54 -15.34
C ALA A 3 51.55 25.22 -16.14
N THR A 4 52.74 24.63 -16.16
CA THR A 4 53.06 23.31 -16.73
C THR A 4 52.47 22.17 -15.90
N ARG A 5 51.58 21.36 -16.50
CA ARG A 5 51.25 20.01 -16.00
C ARG A 5 51.93 18.95 -16.88
N ARG A 6 52.81 18.15 -16.27
CA ARG A 6 53.45 16.98 -16.88
C ARG A 6 52.45 15.83 -17.00
N ARG A 7 52.41 15.21 -18.18
CA ARG A 7 51.78 13.90 -18.46
C ARG A 7 52.69 12.77 -17.97
N VAL A 8 52.11 11.72 -17.39
CA VAL A 8 52.74 10.40 -17.23
C VAL A 8 51.82 9.39 -17.91
N GLY A 9 52.38 8.60 -18.83
CA GLY A 9 51.67 7.60 -19.64
C GLY A 9 51.53 6.24 -18.94
N PRO A 10 50.79 5.30 -19.57
CA PRO A 10 50.36 4.05 -18.94
C PRO A 10 51.40 2.93 -19.11
N GLY A 11 51.69 2.21 -18.03
CA GLY A 11 52.48 0.99 -18.06
C GLY A 11 51.58 -0.25 -18.19
N ARG A 12 51.66 -0.92 -19.35
CA ARG A 12 51.18 -2.29 -19.56
C ARG A 12 52.21 -3.28 -18.98
N LEU A 13 51.75 -4.34 -18.33
CA LEU A 13 52.52 -5.58 -18.16
C LEU A 13 51.60 -6.78 -18.43
N LEU A 14 51.87 -7.46 -19.54
CA LEU A 14 51.41 -8.80 -19.88
C LEU A 14 52.25 -9.82 -19.09
N GLY A 15 51.62 -10.88 -18.62
CA GLY A 15 52.27 -12.10 -18.15
C GLY A 15 51.31 -13.28 -18.27
N THR A 16 51.53 -14.10 -19.30
CA THR A 16 51.04 -15.48 -19.49
C THR A 16 51.87 -16.44 -18.60
N LEU A 17 51.48 -17.64 -18.14
CA LEU A 17 50.96 -18.87 -18.77
C LEU A 17 50.69 -19.93 -17.65
N THR A 18 49.80 -20.91 -17.93
CA THR A 18 49.76 -22.35 -17.46
C THR A 18 49.78 -22.64 -15.95
N GLY A 19 48.89 -23.42 -15.32
CA GLY A 19 48.18 -24.62 -15.72
C GLY A 19 48.70 -25.82 -14.89
N LEU A 20 47.90 -26.42 -14.00
CA LEU A 20 47.87 -27.86 -13.70
C LEU A 20 46.78 -28.20 -12.66
N ALA A 21 45.99 -29.21 -12.97
CA ALA A 21 45.02 -29.85 -12.08
C ALA A 21 45.71 -30.82 -11.11
N ALA A 22 45.18 -30.95 -9.88
CA ALA A 22 45.49 -32.06 -8.99
C ALA A 22 44.20 -32.54 -8.30
N LEU A 23 43.88 -33.79 -8.60
CA LEU A 23 42.81 -34.62 -8.07
C LEU A 23 43.16 -35.02 -6.62
N VAL A 24 42.24 -34.88 -5.66
CA VAL A 24 42.33 -35.57 -4.37
C VAL A 24 41.03 -36.34 -4.15
N LEU A 25 41.13 -37.66 -4.27
CA LEU A 25 40.16 -38.63 -3.78
C LEU A 25 40.51 -38.94 -2.33
N GLY A 26 39.55 -38.77 -1.43
CA GLY A 26 39.65 -39.14 -0.02
C GLY A 26 38.30 -39.61 0.49
N SER A 27 38.17 -40.93 0.58
CA SER A 27 37.02 -41.72 0.97
C SER A 27 36.73 -41.67 2.48
N GLY A 28 35.46 -41.61 2.85
CA GLY A 28 34.97 -41.83 4.22
C GLY A 28 33.49 -42.15 4.20
N ALA A 29 33.15 -43.42 4.41
CA ALA A 29 31.78 -43.92 4.49
C ALA A 29 31.23 -43.76 5.93
N ALA A 30 30.00 -43.27 6.07
CA ALA A 30 29.12 -43.60 7.19
C ALA A 30 27.65 -43.35 6.79
N SER A 31 26.87 -44.41 6.91
CA SER A 31 25.43 -44.52 6.66
C SER A 31 24.58 -43.88 7.77
N ALA A 32 23.50 -43.18 7.42
CA ALA A 32 22.30 -43.06 8.25
C ALA A 32 21.10 -42.66 7.37
N GLY A 33 19.95 -43.28 7.61
CA GLY A 33 18.80 -43.31 6.71
C GLY A 33 18.20 -41.94 6.38
N ALA A 34 17.84 -41.78 5.11
CA ALA A 34 16.98 -40.70 4.66
C ALA A 34 15.58 -40.93 5.24
N ALA A 35 15.21 -40.10 6.20
CA ALA A 35 13.82 -39.88 6.56
C ALA A 35 13.11 -39.27 5.35
N ASP A 36 12.05 -39.94 4.94
CA ASP A 36 11.07 -39.47 3.97
C ASP A 36 10.42 -38.18 4.50
N THR A 37 10.96 -37.03 4.11
CA THR A 37 10.25 -35.76 4.23
C THR A 37 9.54 -35.53 2.91
N THR A 38 8.33 -36.08 2.81
CA THR A 38 7.28 -35.55 1.96
C THR A 38 7.06 -34.09 2.34
N ARG A 39 7.84 -33.17 1.76
CA ARG A 39 7.39 -31.79 1.59
C ARG A 39 6.20 -31.88 0.63
N GLY A 40 5.00 -31.88 1.21
CA GLY A 40 3.79 -31.60 0.46
C GLY A 40 4.02 -30.28 -0.27
N GLY A 41 4.25 -30.36 -1.58
CA GLY A 41 4.13 -29.22 -2.44
C GLY A 41 2.71 -28.71 -2.26
N ALA A 42 2.57 -27.48 -1.77
CA ALA A 42 1.31 -26.79 -1.82
C ALA A 42 0.92 -26.69 -3.29
N THR A 43 -0.09 -27.45 -3.68
CA THR A 43 -0.76 -27.26 -4.97
C THR A 43 -1.38 -25.86 -4.96
N PRO A 44 -1.09 -24.97 -5.93
CA PRO A 44 -1.80 -23.71 -6.04
C PRO A 44 -3.25 -24.03 -6.43
N THR A 45 -4.18 -23.90 -5.49
CA THR A 45 -5.62 -24.09 -5.72
C THR A 45 -6.40 -22.87 -5.27
N GLY A 46 -6.11 -21.71 -5.87
CA GLY A 46 -6.94 -20.52 -5.77
C GLY A 46 -6.79 -19.74 -7.09
N ASP A 47 -7.91 -19.50 -7.78
CA ASP A 47 -7.94 -19.00 -9.15
C ASP A 47 -6.98 -17.84 -9.41
N GLN A 48 -6.09 -18.02 -10.38
CA GLN A 48 -5.12 -17.01 -10.81
C GLN A 48 -5.82 -15.69 -11.11
N TYR A 49 -5.30 -14.57 -10.60
CA TYR A 49 -5.86 -13.23 -10.82
C TYR A 49 -4.88 -12.30 -11.52
N GLN A 50 -5.36 -11.15 -11.98
CA GLN A 50 -4.54 -10.17 -12.70
C GLN A 50 -4.32 -8.93 -11.84
N VAL A 51 -3.09 -8.40 -11.87
CA VAL A 51 -2.70 -7.13 -11.27
C VAL A 51 -2.23 -6.20 -12.39
N LEU A 52 -2.61 -4.93 -12.32
CA LEU A 52 -2.06 -3.89 -13.20
C LEU A 52 -1.06 -3.04 -12.43
N VAL A 53 0.17 -2.92 -12.90
CA VAL A 53 1.15 -1.96 -12.38
C VAL A 53 1.17 -0.72 -13.27
N VAL A 54 0.91 0.44 -12.67
CA VAL A 54 1.00 1.75 -13.30
C VAL A 54 2.31 2.40 -12.86
N GLY A 55 3.31 2.33 -13.74
CA GLY A 55 4.60 3.03 -13.58
C GLY A 55 4.65 4.37 -14.31
N LYS A 56 3.61 4.69 -15.10
CA LYS A 56 3.50 5.96 -15.83
C LYS A 56 3.66 7.15 -14.90
N THR A 57 4.45 8.13 -15.32
CA THR A 57 4.64 9.43 -14.66
C THR A 57 4.61 10.53 -15.71
N LEU A 58 4.13 11.73 -15.38
CA LEU A 58 4.29 12.94 -16.21
C LEU A 58 5.28 13.94 -15.58
N GLY A 59 5.77 13.64 -14.38
CA GLY A 59 6.72 14.43 -13.62
C GLY A 59 8.02 13.69 -13.34
N PHE A 60 8.55 13.86 -12.13
CA PHE A 60 9.76 13.15 -11.73
C PHE A 60 9.53 11.62 -11.80
N ARG A 61 10.54 10.89 -12.26
CA ARG A 61 10.55 9.43 -12.24
C ARG A 61 11.45 8.97 -11.09
N HIS A 62 10.85 8.28 -10.13
CA HIS A 62 11.61 7.63 -9.07
C HIS A 62 12.37 6.41 -9.64
N SER A 63 13.63 6.21 -9.21
CA SER A 63 14.46 5.09 -9.69
C SER A 63 13.83 3.74 -9.39
N HIS A 64 13.16 3.62 -8.24
CA HIS A 64 12.60 2.37 -7.76
C HIS A 64 11.37 1.88 -8.53
N ILE A 65 10.83 2.61 -9.51
CA ILE A 65 9.64 2.18 -10.28
C ILE A 65 9.90 0.88 -11.04
N ASP A 66 11.09 0.74 -11.62
CA ASP A 66 11.53 -0.47 -12.33
C ASP A 66 11.64 -1.65 -11.34
N GLU A 67 12.27 -1.41 -10.18
CA GLU A 67 12.43 -2.43 -9.14
C GLU A 67 11.09 -2.87 -8.54
N THR A 68 10.17 -1.92 -8.33
CA THR A 68 8.78 -2.18 -7.93
C THR A 68 8.10 -3.12 -8.93
N THR A 69 8.24 -2.82 -10.22
CA THR A 69 7.58 -3.57 -11.29
C THR A 69 8.09 -5.01 -11.33
N HIS A 70 9.41 -5.19 -11.31
CA HIS A 70 10.02 -6.52 -11.30
C HIS A 70 9.68 -7.30 -10.03
N ALA A 71 9.72 -6.66 -8.86
CA ALA A 71 9.33 -7.30 -7.60
C ALA A 71 7.88 -7.80 -7.63
N ILE A 72 6.93 -7.01 -8.15
CA ILE A 72 5.52 -7.42 -8.24
C ILE A 72 5.34 -8.56 -9.25
N ILE A 73 6.07 -8.56 -10.37
CA ILE A 73 6.09 -9.69 -11.31
C ILE A 73 6.59 -10.97 -10.63
N ASP A 74 7.66 -10.87 -9.84
CA ASP A 74 8.22 -12.01 -9.11
C ASP A 74 7.32 -12.49 -7.98
N LEU A 75 6.65 -11.58 -7.27
CA LEU A 75 5.59 -11.93 -6.33
C LEU A 75 4.43 -12.63 -7.03
N GLY A 76 4.03 -12.19 -8.22
CA GLY A 76 2.97 -12.83 -9.00
C GLY A 76 3.30 -14.27 -9.40
N ARG A 77 4.56 -14.52 -9.79
CA ARG A 77 5.08 -15.87 -10.08
C ARG A 77 5.01 -16.80 -8.86
N GLN A 78 5.09 -16.24 -7.65
CA GLN A 78 5.07 -17.00 -6.38
C GLN A 78 3.66 -17.12 -5.78
N GLY A 79 2.85 -16.06 -5.89
CA GLY A 79 1.54 -15.89 -5.25
C GLY A 79 0.34 -16.16 -6.16
N GLY A 80 0.57 -16.59 -7.40
CA GLY A 80 -0.50 -17.03 -8.30
C GLY A 80 -1.28 -15.89 -8.96
N PHE A 81 -0.60 -14.82 -9.36
CA PHE A 81 -1.21 -13.76 -10.18
C PHE A 81 -0.31 -13.34 -11.36
N THR A 82 -0.93 -12.85 -12.43
CA THR A 82 -0.20 -12.25 -13.56
C THR A 82 -0.17 -10.73 -13.42
N VAL A 83 0.80 -10.11 -14.08
CA VAL A 83 0.99 -8.65 -14.03
C VAL A 83 0.98 -8.08 -15.44
N ASP A 84 0.04 -7.17 -15.69
CA ASP A 84 0.12 -6.25 -16.83
C ASP A 84 0.80 -4.96 -16.37
N VAL A 85 1.58 -4.32 -17.24
CA VAL A 85 2.33 -3.09 -16.91
C VAL A 85 1.90 -1.96 -17.83
N TRP A 86 1.58 -0.79 -17.28
CA TRP A 86 1.41 0.44 -18.02
C TRP A 86 2.41 1.50 -17.54
N ASP A 87 3.53 1.58 -18.26
CA ASP A 87 4.64 2.48 -18.00
C ASP A 87 5.26 2.95 -19.34
N PRO A 88 4.51 3.70 -20.16
CA PRO A 88 4.99 4.18 -21.44
C PRO A 88 6.09 5.23 -21.25
N PRO A 89 7.08 5.29 -22.17
CA PRO A 89 8.03 6.38 -22.21
C PRO A 89 7.30 7.72 -22.38
N ASN A 90 7.83 8.78 -21.79
CA ASN A 90 7.45 10.14 -22.14
C ASN A 90 8.65 11.08 -22.09
N SER A 91 8.60 12.11 -22.93
CA SER A 91 9.59 13.17 -23.00
C SER A 91 9.13 14.44 -22.25
N SER A 92 8.17 14.32 -21.33
CA SER A 92 7.67 15.44 -20.52
C SER A 92 8.74 15.82 -19.49
N GLY A 93 9.79 16.46 -19.97
CA GLY A 93 10.86 16.98 -19.15
C GLY A 93 10.42 18.27 -18.46
N GLY A 94 10.71 18.36 -17.16
CA GLY A 94 10.63 19.60 -16.39
C GLY A 94 11.99 19.97 -15.82
N TRP A 95 12.01 20.86 -14.83
CA TRP A 95 13.26 21.24 -14.16
C TRP A 95 13.98 20.07 -13.45
N TRP A 96 13.27 18.96 -13.25
CA TRP A 96 13.75 17.73 -12.60
C TRP A 96 14.39 16.70 -13.54
N GLY A 97 14.30 16.83 -14.87
CA GLY A 97 14.95 15.87 -15.77
C GLY A 97 14.31 15.69 -17.15
N PRO A 98 14.84 14.76 -17.96
CA PRO A 98 14.50 14.60 -19.37
C PRO A 98 13.15 13.90 -19.67
N GLY A 99 12.37 13.58 -18.63
CA GLY A 99 11.15 12.76 -18.73
C GLY A 99 11.37 11.34 -18.19
N SER A 100 10.55 10.39 -18.62
CA SER A 100 10.59 8.98 -18.17
C SER A 100 10.93 8.06 -19.36
N PRO A 101 11.95 7.19 -19.26
CA PRO A 101 12.18 6.16 -20.27
C PRO A 101 11.06 5.10 -20.31
N GLY A 102 10.24 5.03 -19.26
CA GLY A 102 9.25 3.96 -19.08
C GLY A 102 9.91 2.58 -19.06
N GLN A 103 9.11 1.54 -19.27
CA GLN A 103 9.57 0.16 -19.42
C GLN A 103 9.09 -0.39 -20.77
N PRO A 104 9.72 -0.03 -21.90
CA PRO A 104 9.22 -0.31 -23.25
C PRO A 104 9.06 -1.81 -23.55
N ASP A 105 9.84 -2.67 -22.91
CA ASP A 105 9.77 -4.12 -23.08
C ASP A 105 8.62 -4.77 -22.30
N LEU A 106 8.04 -4.06 -21.31
CA LEU A 106 6.95 -4.56 -20.45
C LEU A 106 5.64 -3.83 -20.68
N THR A 107 5.69 -2.55 -21.02
CA THR A 107 4.52 -1.69 -21.07
C THR A 107 3.54 -2.10 -22.17
N MET A 108 2.26 -2.07 -21.84
CA MET A 108 1.18 -2.16 -22.82
C MET A 108 1.25 -1.01 -23.83
N THR A 109 0.77 -1.26 -25.05
CA THR A 109 0.83 -0.31 -26.17
C THR A 109 -0.18 0.84 -26.09
N SER A 110 -1.21 0.71 -25.27
CA SER A 110 -2.25 1.71 -25.07
C SER A 110 -2.65 1.79 -23.60
N THR A 111 -3.31 2.88 -23.21
CA THR A 111 -3.86 3.01 -21.86
C THR A 111 -4.81 1.86 -21.53
N PRO A 112 -4.71 1.23 -20.34
CA PRO A 112 -5.69 0.27 -19.88
C PRO A 112 -6.97 0.96 -19.36
N PHE A 113 -6.93 2.27 -19.09
CA PHE A 113 -8.03 3.05 -18.50
C PHE A 113 -9.09 3.46 -19.53
N THR A 114 -9.59 2.49 -20.29
CA THR A 114 -10.58 2.72 -21.37
C THR A 114 -12.04 2.65 -20.89
N SER A 115 -12.33 1.78 -19.93
CA SER A 115 -13.64 1.67 -19.27
C SER A 115 -13.49 0.93 -17.94
N SER A 116 -14.45 1.10 -17.02
CA SER A 116 -14.48 0.33 -15.77
C SER A 116 -14.64 -1.18 -16.01
N GLU A 117 -15.35 -1.57 -17.06
CA GLU A 117 -15.53 -2.97 -17.45
C GLU A 117 -14.21 -3.61 -17.89
N ASN A 118 -13.40 -2.90 -18.68
CA ASN A 118 -12.08 -3.39 -19.08
C ASN A 118 -11.12 -3.49 -17.89
N LEU A 119 -11.23 -2.56 -16.93
CA LEU A 119 -10.43 -2.59 -15.71
C LEU A 119 -10.87 -3.69 -14.73
N SER A 120 -12.12 -4.16 -14.79
CA SER A 120 -12.66 -5.17 -13.87
C SER A 120 -11.96 -6.54 -13.92
N LYS A 121 -11.17 -6.80 -14.97
CA LYS A 121 -10.32 -7.99 -15.06
C LYS A 121 -9.17 -7.98 -14.06
N TYR A 122 -8.76 -6.80 -13.58
CA TYR A 122 -7.72 -6.65 -12.57
C TYR A 122 -8.34 -6.72 -11.18
N ALA A 123 -7.81 -7.59 -10.33
CA ALA A 123 -8.24 -7.66 -8.93
C ALA A 123 -7.73 -6.45 -8.13
N THR A 124 -6.54 -5.94 -8.48
CA THR A 124 -6.01 -4.69 -7.92
C THR A 124 -5.13 -3.96 -8.94
N ILE A 125 -5.11 -2.63 -8.83
CA ILE A 125 -4.24 -1.75 -9.62
C ILE A 125 -3.23 -1.09 -8.67
N VAL A 126 -1.94 -1.21 -8.99
CA VAL A 126 -0.82 -0.66 -8.22
C VAL A 126 -0.33 0.62 -8.89
N PHE A 127 -0.36 1.74 -8.18
CA PHE A 127 0.26 2.99 -8.59
C PHE A 127 1.67 3.02 -8.00
N ALA A 128 2.64 2.64 -8.83
CA ALA A 128 4.06 2.57 -8.48
C ALA A 128 4.68 3.97 -8.54
N SER A 129 4.36 4.80 -7.54
CA SER A 129 4.94 6.14 -7.35
C SER A 129 4.87 7.08 -8.56
N PRO A 130 3.69 7.22 -9.19
CA PRO A 130 3.52 8.22 -10.23
C PRO A 130 3.71 9.63 -9.67
N VAL A 131 4.10 10.56 -10.54
CA VAL A 131 4.09 12.02 -10.29
C VAL A 131 3.56 12.69 -11.55
N ASP A 132 2.77 13.77 -11.43
CA ASP A 132 2.20 14.48 -12.58
C ASP A 132 2.30 16.02 -12.51
N ASN A 133 3.12 16.57 -11.60
CA ASN A 133 3.37 18.01 -11.42
C ASN A 133 2.13 18.85 -11.11
N THR A 134 1.07 18.21 -10.61
CA THR A 134 -0.17 18.90 -10.25
C THR A 134 -0.12 19.57 -8.87
N ASN A 135 0.97 19.42 -8.13
CA ASN A 135 1.18 19.98 -6.78
C ASN A 135 1.06 21.51 -6.71
N GLY A 136 1.24 22.23 -7.82
CA GLY A 136 0.93 23.65 -7.94
C GLY A 136 -0.56 24.01 -7.96
N LEU A 137 -1.46 23.02 -7.90
CA LEU A 137 -2.93 23.15 -7.88
C LEU A 137 -3.54 23.90 -9.06
N ASN A 138 -2.81 24.04 -10.16
CA ASN A 138 -3.34 24.60 -11.39
C ASN A 138 -4.22 23.55 -12.10
N PRO A 139 -5.54 23.77 -12.24
CA PRO A 139 -6.44 22.79 -12.86
C PRO A 139 -6.15 22.57 -14.36
N SER A 140 -5.39 23.46 -15.00
CA SER A 140 -4.98 23.32 -16.40
C SER A 140 -3.72 22.48 -16.60
N THR A 141 -3.03 22.10 -15.51
CA THR A 141 -1.87 21.19 -15.60
C THR A 141 -2.35 19.79 -15.98
N PRO A 142 -1.81 19.16 -17.04
CA PRO A 142 -2.15 17.79 -17.40
C PRO A 142 -1.92 16.84 -16.22
N ARG A 143 -2.90 15.95 -16.00
CA ARG A 143 -2.91 14.99 -14.90
C ARG A 143 -2.45 13.61 -15.38
N LEU A 144 -2.06 12.73 -14.47
CA LEU A 144 -1.63 11.36 -14.80
C LEU A 144 -2.66 10.64 -15.70
N LEU A 145 -3.92 10.73 -15.30
CA LEU A 145 -5.09 10.24 -16.01
C LEU A 145 -5.91 11.43 -16.52
N ASP A 146 -6.29 11.40 -17.80
CA ASP A 146 -7.25 12.37 -18.34
C ASP A 146 -8.66 12.19 -17.75
N ASP A 147 -9.64 12.99 -18.19
CA ASP A 147 -11.00 12.94 -17.65
C ASP A 147 -11.71 11.59 -17.94
N SER A 148 -11.47 11.00 -19.12
CA SER A 148 -12.07 9.72 -19.51
C SER A 148 -11.43 8.55 -18.78
N GLU A 149 -10.10 8.57 -18.64
CA GLU A 149 -9.33 7.59 -17.90
C GLU A 149 -9.66 7.64 -16.40
N LEU A 150 -9.78 8.85 -15.84
CA LEU A 150 -10.22 9.05 -14.46
C LEU A 150 -11.63 8.52 -14.25
N ALA A 151 -12.57 8.76 -15.17
CA ALA A 151 -13.93 8.23 -15.07
C ALA A 151 -13.95 6.70 -15.09
N ALA A 152 -13.14 6.07 -15.95
CA ALA A 152 -12.97 4.62 -15.97
C ALA A 152 -12.43 4.10 -14.63
N PHE A 153 -11.40 4.75 -14.08
CA PHE A 153 -10.81 4.38 -12.80
C PHE A 153 -11.78 4.55 -11.63
N GLN A 154 -12.55 5.63 -11.59
CA GLN A 154 -13.62 5.85 -10.61
C GLN A 154 -14.68 4.75 -10.68
N GLY A 155 -15.10 4.38 -11.89
CA GLY A 155 -16.04 3.28 -12.10
C GLY A 155 -15.49 1.93 -11.64
N TYR A 156 -14.20 1.68 -11.85
CA TYR A 156 -13.51 0.48 -11.36
C TYR A 156 -13.52 0.39 -9.82
N ILE A 157 -13.19 1.48 -9.12
CA ILE A 157 -13.25 1.53 -7.65
C ILE A 157 -14.68 1.33 -7.15
N ARG A 158 -15.67 1.99 -7.78
CA ARG A 158 -17.10 1.79 -7.45
C ARG A 158 -17.60 0.37 -7.71
N GLY A 159 -16.97 -0.34 -8.64
CA GLY A 159 -17.21 -1.74 -8.93
C GLY A 159 -16.58 -2.72 -7.94
N GLY A 160 -15.90 -2.23 -6.89
CA GLY A 160 -15.22 -3.07 -5.89
C GLY A 160 -13.75 -3.34 -6.19
N GLY A 161 -13.16 -2.64 -7.16
CA GLY A 161 -11.74 -2.80 -7.51
C GLY A 161 -10.77 -2.42 -6.40
N GLY A 162 -9.63 -3.13 -6.34
CA GLY A 162 -8.53 -2.84 -5.43
C GLY A 162 -7.56 -1.75 -5.96
N TYR A 163 -7.00 -0.95 -5.05
CA TYR A 163 -5.98 0.05 -5.31
C TYR A 163 -4.83 -0.06 -4.30
N VAL A 164 -3.60 -0.05 -4.81
CA VAL A 164 -2.37 0.03 -4.01
C VAL A 164 -1.63 1.30 -4.43
N GLY A 165 -1.39 2.22 -3.50
CA GLY A 165 -0.56 3.40 -3.72
C GLY A 165 0.80 3.27 -3.04
N LEU A 166 1.88 3.53 -3.77
CA LEU A 166 3.23 3.47 -3.23
C LEU A 166 3.90 4.84 -3.26
N HIS A 167 4.49 5.23 -2.14
CA HIS A 167 5.36 6.40 -1.96
C HIS A 167 4.78 7.66 -2.64
N ALA A 168 5.27 8.03 -3.84
CA ALA A 168 4.81 9.19 -4.60
C ALA A 168 3.36 9.12 -5.13
N ALA A 169 2.63 8.04 -4.91
CA ALA A 169 1.22 7.96 -5.28
C ALA A 169 0.38 9.09 -4.66
N THR A 170 0.76 9.63 -3.49
CA THR A 170 0.13 10.82 -2.87
C THR A 170 0.60 12.16 -3.44
N ASP A 171 1.60 12.17 -4.33
CA ASP A 171 2.12 13.33 -5.08
C ASP A 171 1.57 13.40 -6.52
N THR A 172 0.41 12.80 -6.75
CA THR A 172 -0.23 12.71 -8.07
C THR A 172 -1.66 13.23 -8.02
N MET A 173 -2.13 13.82 -9.12
CA MET A 173 -3.50 14.29 -9.31
C MET A 173 -4.01 15.17 -8.16
N HIS A 174 -3.18 16.10 -7.68
CA HIS A 174 -3.48 17.02 -6.57
C HIS A 174 -4.72 17.89 -6.79
N THR A 175 -5.11 18.09 -8.05
CA THR A 175 -6.31 18.85 -8.44
C THR A 175 -7.59 17.99 -8.46
N VAL A 176 -7.51 16.71 -8.10
CA VAL A 176 -8.62 15.76 -8.07
C VAL A 176 -8.90 15.33 -6.62
N PRO A 177 -9.83 16.00 -5.91
CA PRO A 177 -10.15 15.66 -4.52
C PRO A 177 -10.54 14.19 -4.31
N TRP A 178 -11.24 13.60 -5.29
CA TRP A 178 -11.59 12.18 -5.26
C TRP A 178 -10.35 11.26 -5.17
N TYR A 179 -9.29 11.56 -5.92
CA TYR A 179 -8.07 10.75 -5.89
C TYR A 179 -7.31 10.95 -4.57
N SER A 180 -7.29 12.16 -4.01
CA SER A 180 -6.70 12.39 -2.69
C SER A 180 -7.44 11.64 -1.59
N LYS A 181 -8.77 11.50 -1.70
CA LYS A 181 -9.55 10.65 -0.81
C LYS A 181 -9.15 9.18 -0.97
N LEU A 182 -9.03 8.68 -2.21
CA LEU A 182 -8.61 7.30 -2.48
C LEU A 182 -7.20 7.00 -1.95
N SER A 183 -6.22 7.80 -2.32
CA SER A 183 -4.80 7.53 -2.00
C SER A 183 -4.44 7.81 -0.54
N GLY A 184 -5.02 8.85 0.08
CA GLY A 184 -4.56 9.34 1.39
C GLY A 184 -5.65 9.82 2.35
N GLY A 185 -6.91 9.43 2.16
CA GLY A 185 -8.00 9.91 3.01
C GLY A 185 -8.18 11.44 2.98
N GLY A 186 -7.68 12.09 1.92
CA GLY A 186 -7.61 13.54 1.74
C GLY A 186 -6.21 14.14 1.91
N ALA A 187 -5.28 13.41 2.53
CA ALA A 187 -3.89 13.82 2.67
C ALA A 187 -3.15 13.72 1.31
N ARG A 188 -2.34 14.75 1.01
CA ARG A 188 -1.47 14.80 -0.18
C ARG A 188 -0.04 15.08 0.24
N PHE A 189 0.92 14.65 -0.58
CA PHE A 189 2.32 15.00 -0.38
C PHE A 189 2.53 16.52 -0.33
N VAL A 190 3.46 16.98 0.51
CA VAL A 190 3.89 18.38 0.57
C VAL A 190 5.39 18.50 0.29
N ASN A 191 6.19 17.79 1.07
CA ASN A 191 7.65 17.78 0.98
C ASN A 191 8.22 16.61 1.79
N HIS A 192 9.52 16.39 1.68
CA HIS A 192 10.28 15.45 2.53
C HIS A 192 11.63 16.09 2.90
N PRO A 193 12.29 15.65 3.99
CA PRO A 193 13.70 15.94 4.23
C PRO A 193 14.60 15.07 3.34
N ALA A 194 15.92 15.22 3.49
CA ALA A 194 16.86 14.28 2.87
C ALA A 194 16.61 12.84 3.38
N GLN A 195 16.89 11.86 2.52
CA GLN A 195 16.84 10.44 2.88
C GLN A 195 17.64 10.18 4.16
N GLN A 196 17.02 9.50 5.11
CA GLN A 196 17.64 9.21 6.40
C GLN A 196 16.98 7.99 7.04
N THR A 197 17.65 7.40 8.02
CA THR A 197 17.08 6.29 8.79
C THR A 197 16.06 6.83 9.79
N ALA A 198 14.91 6.18 9.88
CA ALA A 198 13.89 6.47 10.89
C ALA A 198 13.21 5.18 11.35
N THR A 199 12.42 5.29 12.41
CA THR A 199 11.65 4.19 12.99
C THR A 199 10.19 4.29 12.60
N MET A 200 9.66 3.24 11.98
CA MET A 200 8.22 3.01 11.82
C MET A 200 7.71 2.15 13.00
N ARG A 201 6.49 2.40 13.45
CA ARG A 201 5.80 1.64 14.50
C ARG A 201 4.57 0.97 13.92
N VAL A 202 4.44 -0.33 14.16
CA VAL A 202 3.24 -1.08 13.77
C VAL A 202 2.12 -0.74 14.74
N GLU A 203 1.05 -0.13 14.24
CA GLU A 203 -0.14 0.20 15.01
C GLU A 203 -1.20 -0.89 14.93
N ASP A 204 -1.33 -1.51 13.77
CA ASP A 204 -2.27 -2.59 13.53
C ASP A 204 -1.51 -3.85 13.08
N PRO A 205 -1.10 -4.74 13.99
CA PRO A 205 -0.44 -5.99 13.65
C PRO A 205 -1.43 -7.09 13.24
N THR A 206 -2.71 -6.75 13.01
CA THR A 206 -3.77 -7.72 12.70
C THR A 206 -4.14 -7.71 11.23
N HIS A 207 -3.64 -6.72 10.47
CA HIS A 207 -3.81 -6.67 9.02
C HIS A 207 -2.80 -7.61 8.34
N PRO A 208 -3.18 -8.34 7.27
CA PRO A 208 -2.29 -9.31 6.62
C PRO A 208 -0.97 -8.72 6.09
N SER A 209 -0.95 -7.43 5.78
CA SER A 209 0.29 -6.76 5.35
C SER A 209 1.26 -6.46 6.50
N THR A 210 0.84 -6.52 7.76
CA THR A 210 1.63 -6.04 8.91
C THR A 210 1.82 -7.08 10.01
N GLU A 211 1.14 -8.24 9.94
CA GLU A 211 1.20 -9.27 10.97
C GLU A 211 2.59 -9.89 11.15
N HIS A 212 3.40 -9.95 10.09
CA HIS A 212 4.77 -10.46 10.13
C HIS A 212 5.80 -9.43 10.59
N LEU A 213 5.45 -8.14 10.56
CA LEU A 213 6.40 -7.06 10.82
C LEU A 213 6.77 -7.00 12.31
N PRO A 214 8.02 -6.63 12.63
CA PRO A 214 8.37 -6.29 14.00
C PRO A 214 7.61 -5.03 14.44
N ARG A 215 7.22 -4.94 15.72
CA ARG A 215 6.52 -3.75 16.27
C ARG A 215 7.23 -2.42 16.00
N THR A 216 8.54 -2.47 15.88
CA THR A 216 9.41 -1.34 15.57
C THR A 216 10.25 -1.76 14.37
N TRP A 217 10.10 -1.02 13.27
CA TRP A 217 10.72 -1.32 12.00
C TRP A 217 11.58 -0.15 11.56
N VAL A 218 12.90 -0.31 11.62
CA VAL A 218 13.88 0.74 11.33
C VAL A 218 14.35 0.62 9.90
N ARG A 219 14.23 1.69 9.11
CA ARG A 219 14.59 1.66 7.68
C ARG A 219 15.22 2.97 7.23
N LEU A 220 15.99 2.92 6.15
CA LEU A 220 16.39 4.09 5.36
C LEU A 220 15.28 4.40 4.35
N ASN A 221 14.81 5.65 4.31
CA ASN A 221 13.87 6.08 3.28
C ASN A 221 13.84 7.61 3.11
N GLU A 222 12.99 8.05 2.19
CA GLU A 222 12.58 9.45 2.02
C GLU A 222 11.20 9.65 2.67
N TRP A 223 11.15 10.39 3.78
CA TRP A 223 9.96 10.44 4.63
C TRP A 223 9.02 11.59 4.25
N TYR A 224 7.82 11.26 3.78
CA TYR A 224 6.86 12.24 3.29
C TYR A 224 6.13 12.96 4.42
N ASN A 225 6.07 14.29 4.32
CA ASN A 225 5.12 15.11 5.04
C ASN A 225 3.87 15.33 4.18
N PHE A 226 2.72 15.41 4.84
CA PHE A 226 1.43 15.52 4.18
C PHE A 226 0.71 16.84 4.49
N THR A 227 -0.26 17.21 3.67
CA THR A 227 -1.09 18.42 3.86
C THR A 227 -1.95 18.36 5.12
N SER A 228 -2.25 17.14 5.59
CA SER A 228 -3.12 16.86 6.73
C SER A 228 -2.81 15.47 7.27
N ASN A 229 -3.12 15.23 8.54
CA ASN A 229 -3.04 13.89 9.12
C ASN A 229 -4.23 13.03 8.64
N PRO A 230 -4.00 11.83 8.06
CA PRO A 230 -5.06 11.01 7.48
C PRO A 230 -5.85 10.18 8.50
N ARG A 231 -5.41 10.06 9.77
CA ARG A 231 -5.96 9.12 10.77
C ARG A 231 -7.47 9.19 10.94
N GLY A 232 -8.08 10.37 10.85
CA GLY A 232 -9.54 10.53 10.96
C GLY A 232 -10.34 9.96 9.78
N SER A 233 -9.68 9.62 8.68
CA SER A 233 -10.30 9.15 7.43
C SER A 233 -9.95 7.71 7.08
N VAL A 234 -8.88 7.15 7.66
CA VAL A 234 -8.29 5.87 7.25
C VAL A 234 -8.01 4.96 8.45
N ARG A 235 -7.82 3.67 8.21
CA ARG A 235 -7.19 2.78 9.19
C ARG A 235 -5.67 2.91 9.06
N VAL A 236 -5.02 3.46 10.08
CA VAL A 236 -3.56 3.54 10.16
C VAL A 236 -2.98 2.16 10.45
N LEU A 237 -2.00 1.74 9.65
CA LEU A 237 -1.28 0.48 9.81
C LEU A 237 0.09 0.71 10.44
N LEU A 238 0.81 1.75 9.98
CA LEU A 238 2.13 2.13 10.46
C LEU A 238 2.20 3.65 10.70
N THR A 239 2.85 4.06 11.79
CA THR A 239 3.26 5.45 12.04
C THR A 239 4.77 5.62 12.00
N LEU A 240 5.21 6.82 11.62
CA LEU A 240 6.61 7.22 11.63
C LEU A 240 6.94 7.96 12.93
N ASP A 241 8.02 7.57 13.60
CA ASP A 241 8.48 8.20 14.83
C ASP A 241 9.39 9.40 14.52
N GLU A 242 8.81 10.61 14.51
CA GLU A 242 9.55 11.87 14.25
C GLU A 242 10.65 12.18 15.28
N SER A 243 10.70 11.50 16.43
CA SER A 243 11.83 11.66 17.37
C SER A 243 13.12 10.97 16.90
N THR A 244 13.02 10.09 15.90
CA THR A 244 14.14 9.28 15.42
C THR A 244 14.82 9.84 14.17
N TYR A 245 14.31 10.95 13.62
CA TYR A 245 14.84 11.60 12.44
C TYR A 245 14.59 13.12 12.49
N SER A 246 15.04 13.86 11.47
CA SER A 246 14.89 15.32 11.41
C SER A 246 14.14 15.77 10.16
N GLY A 247 13.35 16.84 10.29
CA GLY A 247 12.60 17.46 9.18
C GLY A 247 11.18 16.93 8.96
N GLY A 248 10.67 16.11 9.89
CA GLY A 248 9.25 15.82 10.02
C GLY A 248 8.44 17.07 10.36
N ARG A 249 7.17 17.09 9.93
CA ARG A 249 6.23 18.22 10.05
C ARG A 249 4.83 17.77 10.46
N MET A 250 4.63 16.48 10.71
CA MET A 250 3.35 15.91 11.13
C MET A 250 3.20 15.90 12.65
N GLY A 251 4.32 16.02 13.38
CA GLY A 251 4.35 16.14 14.84
C GLY A 251 4.29 14.78 15.54
N ALA A 252 3.55 14.71 16.66
CA ALA A 252 3.48 13.51 17.48
C ALA A 252 2.78 12.32 16.81
N ASP A 253 2.03 12.57 15.73
CA ASP A 253 1.30 11.55 15.00
C ASP A 253 1.54 11.71 13.49
N HIS A 254 2.30 10.77 12.93
CA HIS A 254 2.69 10.73 11.53
C HIS A 254 2.32 9.39 10.89
N PRO A 255 1.05 9.16 10.52
CA PRO A 255 0.68 7.97 9.75
C PRO A 255 1.44 7.93 8.42
N ILE A 256 2.04 6.79 8.10
CA ILE A 256 2.83 6.59 6.88
C ILE A 256 2.36 5.40 6.04
N SER A 257 1.55 4.52 6.63
CA SER A 257 0.92 3.38 5.96
C SER A 257 -0.52 3.24 6.43
N TRP A 258 -1.45 3.01 5.52
CA TRP A 258 -2.87 2.91 5.85
C TRP A 258 -3.67 2.10 4.85
N CYS A 259 -4.87 1.70 5.27
CA CYS A 259 -5.88 1.10 4.42
C CYS A 259 -7.26 1.73 4.67
N GLN A 260 -8.15 1.62 3.68
CA GLN A 260 -9.52 2.13 3.77
C GLN A 260 -10.41 1.51 2.68
N ASN A 261 -11.72 1.50 2.93
CA ASN A 261 -12.72 1.21 1.91
C ASN A 261 -13.25 2.51 1.31
N VAL A 262 -13.21 2.67 -0.02
CA VAL A 262 -13.63 3.90 -0.71
C VAL A 262 -14.60 3.55 -1.83
N GLU A 263 -15.83 4.04 -1.72
CA GLU A 263 -16.90 3.84 -2.72
C GLU A 263 -17.17 2.37 -3.10
N GLY A 264 -16.83 1.41 -2.23
CA GLY A 264 -16.99 -0.02 -2.46
C GLY A 264 -15.68 -0.75 -2.81
N GLY A 265 -14.65 -0.02 -3.23
CA GLY A 265 -13.31 -0.57 -3.46
C GLY A 265 -12.42 -0.57 -2.23
N ARG A 266 -11.34 -1.34 -2.29
CA ARG A 266 -10.31 -1.44 -1.23
C ARG A 266 -9.08 -0.65 -1.62
N SER A 267 -8.60 0.21 -0.72
CA SER A 267 -7.40 1.02 -0.93
C SER A 267 -6.38 0.75 0.16
N TRP A 268 -5.14 0.52 -0.24
CA TRP A 268 -3.98 0.38 0.64
C TRP A 268 -2.87 1.32 0.17
N TYR A 269 -2.15 1.93 1.10
CA TYR A 269 -1.06 2.85 0.80
C TYR A 269 0.13 2.62 1.73
N GLU A 270 1.33 2.67 1.16
CA GLU A 270 2.60 2.68 1.89
C GLU A 270 3.46 3.86 1.42
N GLY A 271 3.83 4.73 2.37
CA GLY A 271 4.59 5.95 2.11
C GLY A 271 6.11 5.73 2.04
N ALA A 272 6.63 4.64 2.62
CA ALA A 272 7.99 4.19 2.37
C ALA A 272 8.10 3.48 1.01
N GLY A 273 9.32 3.41 0.49
CA GLY A 273 9.59 2.69 -0.76
C GLY A 273 10.46 3.45 -1.76
N HIS A 274 10.90 4.67 -1.43
CA HIS A 274 11.76 5.46 -2.31
C HIS A 274 13.05 4.75 -2.74
N VAL A 275 13.67 4.02 -1.81
CA VAL A 275 14.98 3.40 -2.02
C VAL A 275 14.82 2.06 -2.74
N ASP A 276 15.59 1.88 -3.82
CA ASP A 276 15.58 0.68 -4.66
C ASP A 276 15.72 -0.62 -3.84
N SER A 277 16.55 -0.60 -2.79
CA SER A 277 16.80 -1.76 -1.92
C SER A 277 15.55 -2.27 -1.18
N SER A 278 14.51 -1.45 -1.01
CA SER A 278 13.23 -1.90 -0.43
C SER A 278 12.61 -3.06 -1.22
N TYR A 279 12.77 -3.08 -2.53
CA TYR A 279 12.19 -4.11 -3.41
C TYR A 279 13.02 -5.40 -3.48
N SER A 280 14.02 -5.53 -2.59
CA SER A 280 14.77 -6.76 -2.33
C SER A 280 14.71 -7.17 -0.84
N ASP A 281 14.08 -6.36 0.00
CA ASP A 281 13.93 -6.61 1.43
C ASP A 281 12.74 -7.56 1.68
N PRO A 282 12.94 -8.71 2.32
CA PRO A 282 11.87 -9.68 2.55
C PRO A 282 10.67 -9.13 3.33
N ASP A 283 10.89 -8.29 4.34
CA ASP A 283 9.80 -7.74 5.16
C ASP A 283 8.98 -6.74 4.34
N PHE A 284 9.64 -5.92 3.52
CA PHE A 284 8.96 -4.95 2.66
C PHE A 284 8.21 -5.64 1.50
N LEU A 285 8.78 -6.69 0.93
CA LEU A 285 8.13 -7.49 -0.12
C LEU A 285 6.90 -8.22 0.41
N GLU A 286 6.96 -8.80 1.61
CA GLU A 286 5.79 -9.45 2.22
C GLU A 286 4.74 -8.41 2.65
N HIS A 287 5.15 -7.22 3.10
CA HIS A 287 4.24 -6.10 3.36
C HIS A 287 3.50 -5.66 2.10
N LEU A 288 4.21 -5.47 0.99
CA LEU A 288 3.64 -5.13 -0.31
C LEU A 288 2.70 -6.24 -0.81
N LYS A 289 3.11 -7.49 -0.71
CA LYS A 289 2.29 -8.66 -1.10
C LYS A 289 1.00 -8.72 -0.30
N GLY A 290 1.06 -8.57 1.02
CA GLY A 290 -0.14 -8.55 1.87
C GLY A 290 -1.09 -7.39 1.53
N GLY A 291 -0.55 -6.22 1.15
CA GLY A 291 -1.34 -5.10 0.63
C GLY A 291 -2.06 -5.44 -0.67
N ILE A 292 -1.33 -6.01 -1.65
CA ILE A 292 -1.87 -6.46 -2.95
C ILE A 292 -2.94 -7.54 -2.77
N GLU A 293 -2.68 -8.55 -1.95
CA GLU A 293 -3.62 -9.67 -1.72
C GLU A 293 -4.88 -9.18 -0.99
N TRP A 294 -4.74 -8.26 -0.04
CA TRP A 294 -5.88 -7.70 0.69
C TRP A 294 -6.76 -6.84 -0.22
N THR A 295 -6.18 -5.96 -1.03
CA THR A 295 -6.97 -5.13 -1.97
C THR A 295 -7.57 -5.96 -3.10
N ALA A 296 -6.93 -7.07 -3.49
CA ALA A 296 -7.45 -8.04 -4.44
C ALA A 296 -8.55 -8.97 -3.86
N GLY A 297 -8.87 -8.85 -2.56
CA GLY A 297 -9.88 -9.68 -1.90
C GLY A 297 -9.46 -11.14 -1.72
N ARG A 298 -8.16 -11.44 -1.74
CA ARG A 298 -7.60 -12.79 -1.59
C ARG A 298 -7.35 -13.17 -0.14
N VAL A 299 -7.13 -12.16 0.70
CA VAL A 299 -7.02 -12.29 2.14
C VAL A 299 -7.92 -11.26 2.83
N SER A 300 -8.26 -11.54 4.08
CA SER A 300 -9.00 -10.66 4.98
C SER A 300 -8.24 -10.56 6.30
N GLY A 301 -8.45 -9.49 7.04
CA GLY A 301 -7.85 -9.26 8.35
C GLY A 301 -7.86 -7.78 8.72
N GLY A 302 -7.44 -7.43 9.93
CA GLY A 302 -7.53 -6.04 10.40
C GLY A 302 -8.95 -5.51 10.56
N GLY A 303 -9.96 -6.39 10.58
CA GLY A 303 -11.36 -5.99 10.43
C GLY A 303 -11.64 -5.32 9.08
N ASP A 304 -10.99 -5.81 8.02
CA ASP A 304 -11.12 -5.34 6.63
C ASP A 304 -11.10 -3.81 6.49
N CYS A 305 -10.26 -3.17 7.31
CA CYS A 305 -10.04 -1.73 7.35
C CYS A 305 -11.33 -0.90 7.48
N VAL A 306 -12.39 -1.48 8.07
CA VAL A 306 -13.65 -0.79 8.35
C VAL A 306 -13.40 0.28 9.41
N THR A 307 -13.89 1.49 9.17
CA THR A 307 -13.78 2.61 10.12
C THR A 307 -15.10 2.85 10.85
N PHE A 308 -15.06 3.52 12.01
CA PHE A 308 -16.27 3.97 12.69
C PHE A 308 -17.12 4.88 11.79
N SER A 309 -16.47 5.79 11.04
CA SER A 309 -17.13 6.67 10.08
C SER A 309 -17.83 5.93 8.93
N GLU A 310 -17.27 4.81 8.44
CA GLU A 310 -17.91 3.95 7.45
C GLU A 310 -19.22 3.36 8.02
N VAL A 311 -19.18 2.84 9.25
CA VAL A 311 -20.36 2.26 9.91
C VAL A 311 -21.42 3.31 10.18
N SER A 312 -21.06 4.48 10.71
CA SER A 312 -21.99 5.59 10.93
C SER A 312 -22.64 6.07 9.62
N GLY A 313 -21.88 6.12 8.52
CA GLY A 313 -22.41 6.44 7.20
C GLY A 313 -23.45 5.44 6.70
N LEU A 314 -23.17 4.14 6.84
CA LEU A 314 -24.12 3.07 6.50
C LEU A 314 -25.37 3.10 7.39
N LEU A 315 -25.19 3.39 8.68
CA LEU A 315 -26.29 3.52 9.62
C LEU A 315 -27.21 4.70 9.23
N ALA A 316 -26.63 5.85 8.87
CA ALA A 316 -27.40 6.99 8.38
C ALA A 316 -28.16 6.66 7.09
N ALA A 317 -27.55 5.91 6.16
CA ALA A 317 -28.18 5.47 4.93
C ALA A 317 -29.33 4.46 5.14
N SER A 318 -29.38 3.79 6.30
CA SER A 318 -30.44 2.83 6.65
C SER A 318 -31.75 3.48 7.13
N ASP A 319 -31.80 4.82 7.27
CA ASP A 319 -33.02 5.50 7.71
C ASP A 319 -34.14 5.36 6.67
N ASN A 320 -35.26 4.76 7.11
CA ASN A 320 -36.47 4.57 6.31
C ASN A 320 -37.64 5.45 6.80
N GLY A 321 -37.37 6.46 7.63
CA GLY A 321 -38.34 7.41 8.17
C GLY A 321 -39.11 6.90 9.40
N SER A 322 -39.04 5.60 9.72
CA SER A 322 -39.70 5.02 10.89
C SER A 322 -39.09 5.55 12.19
N ILE A 323 -39.95 5.88 13.16
CA ILE A 323 -39.53 6.29 14.51
C ILE A 323 -38.67 5.19 15.14
N ARG A 324 -39.05 3.91 14.96
CA ARG A 324 -38.30 2.77 15.50
C ARG A 324 -36.87 2.71 14.94
N THR A 325 -36.72 2.87 13.63
CA THR A 325 -35.40 2.87 12.97
C THR A 325 -34.54 4.01 13.50
N ARG A 326 -35.09 5.23 13.57
CA ARG A 326 -34.36 6.39 14.10
C ARG A 326 -33.96 6.23 15.57
N THR A 327 -34.83 5.65 16.40
CA THR A 327 -34.49 5.36 17.80
C THR A 327 -33.36 4.32 17.91
N LEU A 328 -33.42 3.24 17.12
CA LEU A 328 -32.36 2.23 17.11
C LEU A 328 -31.04 2.81 16.58
N ALA A 329 -31.08 3.59 15.50
CA ALA A 329 -29.92 4.25 14.93
C ALA A 329 -29.23 5.17 15.94
N ALA A 330 -29.99 6.02 16.66
CA ALA A 330 -29.43 6.88 17.69
C ALA A 330 -28.72 6.08 18.81
N GLN A 331 -29.29 4.94 19.22
CA GLN A 331 -28.68 4.07 20.24
C GLN A 331 -27.44 3.33 19.73
N ILE A 332 -27.41 2.97 18.43
CA ILE A 332 -26.23 2.36 17.81
C ILE A 332 -25.12 3.41 17.72
N GLU A 333 -25.43 4.62 17.27
CA GLU A 333 -24.47 5.73 17.15
C GLU A 333 -23.82 6.08 18.50
N GLU A 334 -24.62 6.16 19.58
CA GLU A 334 -24.11 6.37 20.93
C GLU A 334 -23.09 5.28 21.35
N ARG A 335 -23.34 4.02 20.96
CA ARG A 335 -22.45 2.90 21.25
C ARG A 335 -21.23 2.88 20.34
N LEU A 336 -21.34 3.29 19.07
CA LEU A 336 -20.20 3.48 18.18
C LEU A 336 -19.27 4.57 18.71
N ALA A 337 -19.82 5.73 19.09
CA ALA A 337 -19.04 6.81 19.69
C ALA A 337 -18.35 6.39 21.00
N SER A 338 -19.05 5.62 21.85
CA SER A 338 -18.44 5.06 23.07
C SER A 338 -17.32 4.06 22.76
N ALA A 339 -17.49 3.25 21.71
CA ALA A 339 -16.48 2.28 21.29
C ALA A 339 -15.25 2.95 20.69
N GLU A 340 -15.43 3.97 19.86
CA GLU A 340 -14.36 4.77 19.25
C GLU A 340 -13.53 5.47 20.32
N ALA A 341 -14.17 6.18 21.24
CA ALA A 341 -13.48 6.83 22.36
C ALA A 341 -12.68 5.84 23.23
N ALA A 342 -13.20 4.63 23.45
CA ALA A 342 -12.49 3.58 24.17
C ALA A 342 -11.31 3.01 23.36
N ALA A 343 -11.48 2.82 22.05
CA ALA A 343 -10.44 2.33 21.16
C ALA A 343 -9.27 3.34 21.05
N ASP A 344 -9.57 4.63 20.97
CA ASP A 344 -8.59 5.72 20.94
C ASP A 344 -7.82 5.82 22.27
N ALA A 345 -8.48 5.53 23.39
CA ALA A 345 -7.85 5.46 24.71
C ALA A 345 -7.08 4.15 24.96
N GLY A 346 -7.10 3.20 24.02
CA GLY A 346 -6.48 1.88 24.18
C GLY A 346 -7.24 0.89 25.08
N ASP A 347 -8.47 1.23 25.53
CA ASP A 347 -9.31 0.30 26.29
C ASP A 347 -10.11 -0.62 25.35
N ARG A 348 -9.42 -1.64 24.84
CA ARG A 348 -10.03 -2.64 23.94
C ARG A 348 -11.21 -3.36 24.56
N ASN A 349 -11.21 -3.57 25.88
CA ASN A 349 -12.30 -4.28 26.54
C ASN A 349 -13.57 -3.42 26.59
N ALA A 350 -13.45 -2.12 26.87
CA ALA A 350 -14.58 -1.20 26.77
C ALA A 350 -15.07 -1.05 25.33
N ALA A 351 -14.15 -0.92 24.36
CA ALA A 351 -14.50 -0.85 22.95
C ALA A 351 -15.31 -2.08 22.51
N LEU A 352 -14.82 -3.29 22.83
CA LEU A 352 -15.51 -4.55 22.48
C LEU A 352 -16.89 -4.67 23.12
N ARG A 353 -17.08 -4.29 24.39
CA ARG A 353 -18.40 -4.31 25.05
C ARG A 353 -19.39 -3.38 24.35
N ALA A 354 -18.93 -2.17 24.00
CA ALA A 354 -19.75 -1.19 23.30
C ALA A 354 -20.13 -1.68 21.88
N LEU A 355 -19.17 -2.21 21.12
CA LEU A 355 -19.40 -2.77 19.78
C LEU A 355 -20.34 -3.97 19.79
N GLN A 356 -20.19 -4.91 20.73
CA GLN A 356 -21.10 -6.05 20.87
C GLN A 356 -22.54 -5.60 21.14
N THR A 357 -22.71 -4.57 21.97
CA THR A 357 -24.02 -3.95 22.22
C THR A 357 -24.57 -3.28 20.96
N ALA A 358 -23.73 -2.54 20.22
CA ALA A 358 -24.11 -1.90 18.96
C ALA A 358 -24.56 -2.94 17.92
N ARG A 359 -23.81 -4.03 17.75
CA ARG A 359 -24.13 -5.13 16.82
C ARG A 359 -25.45 -5.81 17.16
N GLY A 360 -25.69 -6.08 18.45
CA GLY A 360 -26.96 -6.65 18.91
C GLY A 360 -28.16 -5.76 18.57
N LYS A 361 -28.01 -4.44 18.66
CA LYS A 361 -29.04 -3.47 18.24
C LYS A 361 -29.20 -3.39 16.73
N ALA A 362 -28.10 -3.45 15.97
CA ALA A 362 -28.13 -3.42 14.50
C ALA A 362 -28.93 -4.58 13.90
N ASN A 363 -28.91 -5.76 14.53
CA ASN A 363 -29.77 -6.90 14.15
C ASN A 363 -31.28 -6.61 14.26
N GLY A 364 -31.68 -5.55 14.98
CA GLY A 364 -33.07 -5.12 15.11
C GLY A 364 -33.54 -4.10 14.06
N LEU A 365 -32.63 -3.62 13.20
CA LEU A 365 -32.95 -2.76 12.06
C LEU A 365 -33.53 -3.61 10.91
N VAL A 366 -34.47 -3.04 10.16
CA VAL A 366 -34.90 -3.61 8.87
C VAL A 366 -33.71 -3.50 7.91
N ASP A 367 -33.33 -4.60 7.25
CA ASP A 367 -32.16 -4.69 6.37
C ASP A 367 -30.82 -4.31 7.05
N GLY A 368 -30.74 -4.41 8.39
CA GLY A 368 -29.56 -4.08 9.19
C GLY A 368 -28.36 -5.01 9.03
N HIS A 369 -28.42 -6.00 8.13
CA HIS A 369 -27.35 -6.99 7.96
C HIS A 369 -26.02 -6.33 7.61
N GLN A 370 -26.03 -5.33 6.71
CA GLN A 370 -24.81 -4.63 6.30
C GLN A 370 -24.17 -3.88 7.48
N VAL A 371 -24.96 -3.13 8.25
CA VAL A 371 -24.49 -2.42 9.46
C VAL A 371 -23.95 -3.42 10.48
N SER A 372 -24.69 -4.49 10.76
CA SER A 372 -24.29 -5.52 11.72
C SER A 372 -22.98 -6.24 11.31
N SER A 373 -22.84 -6.53 10.02
CA SER A 373 -21.60 -7.11 9.45
C SER A 373 -20.41 -6.20 9.68
N LYS A 374 -20.55 -4.91 9.35
CA LYS A 374 -19.46 -3.92 9.49
C LYS A 374 -19.08 -3.62 10.95
N ILE A 375 -20.05 -3.68 11.88
CA ILE A 375 -19.73 -3.68 13.32
C ILE A 375 -18.97 -4.96 13.70
N GLY A 376 -19.28 -6.09 13.06
CA GLY A 376 -18.52 -7.34 13.19
C GLY A 376 -17.04 -7.16 12.84
N ASP A 377 -16.75 -6.46 11.76
CA ASP A 377 -15.38 -6.16 11.33
C ASP A 377 -14.63 -5.28 12.36
N LEU A 378 -15.30 -4.27 12.93
CA LEU A 378 -14.74 -3.48 14.05
C LEU A 378 -14.46 -4.35 15.30
N ILE A 379 -15.31 -5.34 15.59
CA ILE A 379 -15.11 -6.28 16.70
C ILE A 379 -13.91 -7.18 16.43
N GLU A 380 -13.75 -7.68 15.22
CA GLU A 380 -12.58 -8.47 14.81
C GLU A 380 -11.30 -7.68 15.04
N TRP A 381 -11.23 -6.45 14.52
CA TRP A 381 -10.09 -5.58 14.69
C TRP A 381 -9.72 -5.36 16.16
N GLN A 382 -10.68 -4.90 16.98
CA GLN A 382 -10.41 -4.62 18.40
C GLN A 382 -10.06 -5.90 19.18
N SER A 383 -10.59 -7.06 18.77
CA SER A 383 -10.23 -8.35 19.37
C SER A 383 -8.80 -8.76 19.02
N GLY A 384 -8.38 -8.51 17.77
CA GLY A 384 -7.03 -8.75 17.31
C GLY A 384 -6.02 -7.86 18.05
N LEU A 385 -6.28 -6.54 18.14
CA LEU A 385 -5.40 -5.61 18.88
C LEU A 385 -5.26 -6.02 20.35
N ARG A 386 -6.36 -6.38 21.01
CA ARG A 386 -6.33 -6.88 22.38
C ARG A 386 -5.46 -8.13 22.51
N SER A 387 -5.57 -9.06 21.57
CA SER A 387 -4.79 -10.32 21.56
C SER A 387 -3.30 -10.05 21.33
N ALA A 388 -2.99 -8.99 20.56
CA ALA A 388 -1.64 -8.46 20.40
C ALA A 388 -1.18 -7.60 21.60
N GLY A 389 -1.99 -7.42 22.65
CA GLY A 389 -1.63 -6.59 23.80
C GLY A 389 -1.46 -5.11 23.46
N MET A 390 -2.31 -4.58 22.56
CA MET A 390 -2.36 -3.16 22.14
C MET A 390 -3.69 -2.51 22.46
#